data_AF-A0A9W4I9T5-F1
#
_entry.id   AF-A0A9W4I9T5-F1
#
_cell.length_a   1.000
_cell.length_b   1.000
_cell.length_c   1.000
_cell.angle_alpha   90.00
_cell.angle_beta   90.00
_cell.angle_gamma   90.00
#
_symmetry.space_group_name_H-M   'P 1'
#
loop_
_entity.id
_entity.type
_entity.pdbx_description
1 polymer ?
#
loop_
_entity_poly.entity_id
_entity_poly.type
_entity_poly.pdbx_seq_one_letter_code
_entity_poly.pdbx_strand_id
1 'polypeptide(L)'
;MFDRYPDDIDLKLIKSMGQAYPSIIRGESNPIEHLTKDDMLDKLYAEGLGFTVVNTWAARLIKQISHRYPQMNIIDIGAGAGGTTKMILDHLGSAFKSYTYTDTSKAFSDKAQEMFSAYTNRMIFKPFDMEKEANSQGYEEHSYDVVVALNVIHAAKDVGDALRNPFPAKARWVLGAP
;
A
#
# COMPACT_ATOMS: atom_id res chain seq x y z
N MET A 1 -15.12 -7.60 -25.90
CA MET A 1 -14.76 -6.61 -24.87
C MET A 1 -13.25 -6.55 -24.71
N PHE A 2 -12.59 -7.68 -24.38
CA PHE A 2 -11.14 -7.75 -24.21
C PHE A 2 -10.32 -7.32 -25.43
N ASP A 3 -10.74 -7.66 -26.64
CA ASP A 3 -9.99 -7.28 -27.86
C ASP A 3 -10.14 -5.79 -28.21
N ARG A 4 -11.15 -5.12 -27.65
CA ARG A 4 -11.40 -3.68 -27.88
C ARG A 4 -10.53 -2.80 -26.97
N TYR A 5 -10.17 -3.30 -25.79
CA TYR A 5 -9.36 -2.60 -24.80
C TYR A 5 -8.25 -3.54 -24.30
N PRO A 6 -7.32 -3.92 -25.19
CA PRO A 6 -6.32 -4.93 -24.86
C PRO A 6 -5.33 -4.46 -23.80
N ASP A 7 -5.21 -3.14 -23.57
CA ASP A 7 -4.27 -2.52 -22.64
C ASP A 7 -4.85 -2.10 -21.29
N ASP A 8 -6.17 -2.18 -21.14
CA ASP A 8 -6.86 -1.86 -19.90
C ASP A 8 -6.53 -2.88 -18.79
N ILE A 9 -6.01 -2.40 -17.67
CA ILE A 9 -5.47 -3.27 -16.62
C ILE A 9 -6.55 -4.09 -15.92
N ASP A 10 -7.71 -3.49 -15.67
CA ASP A 10 -8.86 -4.18 -15.08
C ASP A 10 -9.29 -5.35 -15.98
N LEU A 11 -9.40 -5.10 -17.29
CA LEU A 11 -9.80 -6.13 -18.25
C LEU A 11 -8.71 -7.20 -18.47
N LYS A 12 -7.43 -6.84 -18.46
CA LYS A 12 -6.32 -7.80 -18.52
C LYS A 12 -6.38 -8.77 -17.35
N LEU A 13 -6.55 -8.26 -16.14
CA LEU A 13 -6.53 -9.07 -14.93
C LEU A 13 -7.79 -9.94 -14.83
N ILE A 14 -8.97 -9.41 -15.15
CA ILE A 14 -10.22 -10.20 -15.26
C ILE A 14 -10.06 -11.34 -16.27
N LYS A 15 -9.46 -11.07 -17.45
CA LYS A 15 -9.21 -12.10 -18.46
C LYS A 15 -8.23 -13.16 -17.98
N SER A 16 -7.09 -12.75 -17.41
CA SER A 16 -6.06 -13.64 -16.88
C SER A 16 -6.64 -14.58 -15.83
N MET A 17 -7.33 -14.03 -14.82
CA MET A 17 -7.94 -14.79 -13.75
C MET A 17 -9.10 -15.68 -14.23
N GLY A 18 -9.93 -15.18 -15.14
CA GLY A 18 -11.02 -15.97 -15.72
C GLY A 18 -10.53 -17.18 -16.49
N GLN A 19 -9.40 -17.07 -17.20
CA GLN A 19 -8.77 -18.17 -17.92
C GLN A 19 -8.09 -19.17 -16.97
N ALA A 20 -7.45 -18.68 -15.90
CA ALA A 20 -6.80 -19.51 -14.89
C ALA A 20 -7.78 -20.17 -13.92
N TYR A 21 -9.03 -19.70 -13.85
CA TYR A 21 -9.99 -20.13 -12.83
C TYR A 21 -10.16 -21.66 -12.74
N PRO A 22 -10.33 -22.41 -13.86
CA PRO A 22 -10.47 -23.86 -13.80
C PRO A 22 -9.25 -24.60 -13.23
N SER A 23 -8.02 -24.14 -13.50
CA SER A 23 -6.81 -24.76 -12.96
C SER A 23 -6.60 -24.40 -11.49
N ILE A 24 -6.93 -23.16 -11.10
CA ILE A 24 -6.88 -22.71 -9.70
C ILE A 24 -7.80 -23.56 -8.83
N ILE A 25 -9.06 -23.76 -9.21
CA ILE A 25 -10.02 -24.54 -8.39
C ILE A 25 -9.67 -26.03 -8.32
N ARG A 26 -8.89 -26.56 -9.26
CA ARG A 26 -8.35 -27.92 -9.23
C ARG A 26 -7.05 -28.05 -8.43
N GLY A 27 -6.49 -26.92 -7.96
CA GLY A 27 -5.20 -26.89 -7.27
C GLY A 27 -3.99 -27.06 -8.20
N GLU A 28 -4.17 -26.88 -9.51
CA GLU A 28 -3.12 -27.05 -10.52
C GLU A 28 -2.24 -25.79 -10.69
N SER A 29 -2.70 -24.63 -10.22
CA SER A 29 -1.97 -23.36 -10.31
C SER A 29 -2.29 -22.40 -9.17
N ASN A 30 -1.35 -21.54 -8.80
CA ASN A 30 -1.52 -20.56 -7.73
C ASN A 30 -2.15 -19.25 -8.27
N PRO A 31 -3.25 -18.73 -7.68
CA PRO A 31 -3.87 -17.48 -8.12
C PRO A 31 -2.94 -16.26 -8.05
N ILE A 32 -2.02 -16.20 -7.07
CA ILE A 32 -1.09 -15.07 -6.92
C ILE A 32 -0.12 -14.98 -8.10
N GLU A 33 0.31 -16.11 -8.66
CA GLU A 33 1.19 -16.12 -9.83
C GLU A 33 0.50 -15.49 -11.05
N HIS A 34 -0.80 -15.75 -11.23
CA HIS A 34 -1.58 -15.17 -12.33
C HIS A 34 -1.88 -13.68 -12.14
N LEU A 35 -2.02 -13.23 -10.89
CA LEU A 35 -2.25 -11.83 -10.54
C LEU A 35 -0.96 -11.00 -10.68
N THR A 36 0.18 -11.54 -10.28
CA THR A 36 1.46 -10.81 -10.23
C THR A 36 2.25 -10.87 -11.54
N LYS A 37 1.86 -11.75 -12.46
CA LYS A 37 2.46 -11.84 -13.80
C LYS A 37 2.45 -10.47 -14.49
N ASP A 38 3.57 -10.12 -15.13
CA ASP A 38 3.76 -8.87 -15.88
C ASP A 38 3.42 -7.59 -15.08
N ASP A 39 3.61 -7.65 -13.75
CA ASP A 39 3.27 -6.61 -12.78
C ASP A 39 1.79 -6.19 -12.83
N MET A 40 0.88 -7.10 -13.23
CA MET A 40 -0.54 -6.77 -13.40
C MET A 40 -1.19 -6.30 -12.10
N LEU A 41 -0.95 -7.00 -10.99
CA LEU A 41 -1.49 -6.60 -9.70
C LEU A 41 -0.96 -5.21 -9.27
N ASP A 42 0.33 -4.95 -9.48
CA ASP A 42 0.97 -3.67 -9.16
C ASP A 42 0.34 -2.53 -9.97
N LYS A 43 0.10 -2.75 -11.28
CA LYS A 43 -0.58 -1.80 -12.17
C LYS A 43 -2.04 -1.61 -11.80
N LEU A 44 -2.76 -2.66 -11.37
CA LEU A 44 -4.14 -2.52 -10.92
C LEU A 44 -4.23 -1.56 -9.74
N TYR A 45 -3.37 -1.72 -8.73
CA TYR A 45 -3.39 -0.85 -7.55
C TYR A 45 -2.95 0.60 -7.83
N ALA A 46 -2.21 0.84 -8.91
CA ALA A 46 -1.77 2.17 -9.32
C ALA A 46 -2.76 2.87 -10.26
N GLU A 47 -3.29 2.15 -11.24
CA GLU A 47 -3.95 2.68 -12.44
C GLU A 47 -5.37 2.12 -12.66
N GLY A 48 -5.75 1.08 -11.92
CA GLY A 48 -7.03 0.41 -12.05
C GLY A 48 -8.22 1.31 -11.72
N LEU A 49 -9.38 0.93 -12.23
CA LEU A 49 -10.62 1.67 -12.06
C LEU A 49 -10.92 1.90 -10.58
N GLY A 50 -11.01 3.18 -10.19
CA GLY A 50 -11.26 3.59 -8.81
C GLY A 50 -10.00 3.74 -7.96
N PHE A 51 -8.96 2.92 -8.17
CA PHE A 51 -7.70 3.01 -7.39
C PHE A 51 -7.01 4.36 -7.58
N THR A 52 -6.88 4.85 -8.81
CA THR A 52 -6.27 6.16 -9.07
C THR A 52 -7.03 7.29 -8.36
N VAL A 53 -8.36 7.20 -8.26
CA VAL A 53 -9.20 8.19 -7.57
C VAL A 53 -8.95 8.15 -6.07
N VAL A 54 -8.99 6.97 -5.46
CA VAL A 54 -8.75 6.78 -4.02
C VAL A 54 -7.32 7.22 -3.64
N ASN A 55 -6.32 6.83 -4.42
CA ASN A 55 -4.92 7.22 -4.20
C ASN A 55 -4.76 8.75 -4.31
N THR A 56 -5.43 9.38 -5.26
CA THR A 56 -5.44 10.84 -5.40
C THR A 56 -6.09 11.52 -4.20
N TRP A 57 -7.21 10.98 -3.69
CA TRP A 57 -7.86 11.52 -2.50
C TRP A 57 -6.99 11.41 -1.26
N ALA A 58 -6.36 10.25 -1.04
CA ALA A 58 -5.42 10.05 0.05
C ALA A 58 -4.24 11.04 -0.04
N ALA A 59 -3.62 11.18 -1.22
CA ALA A 59 -2.51 12.10 -1.43
C ALA A 59 -2.90 13.57 -1.19
N ARG A 60 -4.08 14.00 -1.67
CA ARG A 60 -4.60 15.35 -1.44
C ARG A 60 -4.89 15.63 0.04
N LEU A 61 -5.46 14.65 0.75
CA LEU A 61 -5.75 14.81 2.17
C LEU A 61 -4.46 14.90 3.00
N ILE A 62 -3.49 14.04 2.73
CA ILE A 62 -2.18 14.09 3.40
C ILE A 62 -1.45 15.40 3.04
N LYS A 63 -1.58 15.89 1.80
CA LYS A 63 -1.09 17.23 1.43
C LYS A 63 -1.74 18.34 2.26
N GLN A 64 -3.04 18.28 2.49
CA GLN A 64 -3.73 19.24 3.36
C GLN A 64 -3.19 19.20 4.80
N ILE A 65 -2.97 18.02 5.37
CA ILE A 65 -2.36 17.84 6.70
C ILE A 65 -0.95 18.46 6.73
N SER A 66 -0.16 18.27 5.68
CA SER A 66 1.21 18.77 5.59
C SER A 66 1.33 20.31 5.66
N HIS A 67 0.28 21.05 5.25
CA HIS A 67 0.28 22.51 5.39
C HIS A 67 0.31 22.95 6.85
N ARG A 68 -0.29 22.17 7.75
CA ARG A 68 -0.28 22.43 9.20
C ARG A 68 0.88 21.74 9.92
N TYR A 69 1.32 20.59 9.40
CA TYR A 69 2.35 19.73 9.99
C TYR A 69 3.41 19.32 8.94
N PRO A 70 4.27 20.24 8.48
CA PRO A 70 5.20 19.99 7.37
C PRO A 70 6.39 19.09 7.74
N GLN A 71 6.48 18.64 8.99
CA GLN A 71 7.54 17.78 9.54
C GLN A 71 6.96 16.50 10.15
N MET A 72 5.81 16.06 9.65
CA MET A 72 5.15 14.84 10.12
C MET A 72 5.94 13.57 9.78
N ASN A 73 5.91 12.61 10.70
CA ASN A 73 6.36 11.24 10.47
C ASN A 73 5.17 10.41 9.97
N ILE A 74 5.33 9.76 8.82
CA ILE A 74 4.27 8.97 8.16
C ILE A 74 4.67 7.50 8.22
N ILE A 75 3.72 6.61 8.52
CA ILE A 75 3.87 5.16 8.32
C ILE A 75 2.82 4.69 7.31
N ASP A 76 3.25 3.86 6.37
CA ASP A 76 2.43 3.28 5.32
C ASP A 76 2.39 1.76 5.50
N ILE A 77 1.21 1.26 5.86
CA ILE A 77 0.96 -0.11 6.27
C ILE A 77 0.45 -0.90 5.08
N GLY A 78 1.14 -2.01 4.78
CA GLY A 78 0.82 -2.84 3.62
C GLY A 78 0.89 -2.05 2.33
N ALA A 79 1.97 -1.28 2.17
CA ALA A 79 2.14 -0.37 1.05
C ALA A 79 2.25 -1.11 -0.31
N GLY A 80 2.48 -2.43 -0.29
CA GLY A 80 2.32 -3.31 -1.45
C GLY A 80 3.24 -2.94 -2.60
N ALA A 81 2.68 -2.60 -3.75
CA ALA A 81 3.46 -2.18 -4.92
C ALA A 81 3.97 -0.73 -4.83
N GLY A 82 3.56 0.05 -3.81
CA GLY A 82 3.97 1.44 -3.64
C GLY A 82 3.21 2.46 -4.49
N GLY A 83 2.14 2.08 -5.20
CA GLY A 83 1.35 3.00 -6.04
C GLY A 83 0.77 4.18 -5.26
N THR A 84 0.16 3.89 -4.10
CA THR A 84 -0.31 4.91 -3.14
C THR A 84 0.83 5.75 -2.62
N THR A 85 1.90 5.11 -2.15
CA THR A 85 3.09 5.77 -1.61
C THR A 85 3.65 6.80 -2.59
N LYS A 86 3.80 6.39 -3.87
CA LYS A 86 4.28 7.28 -4.93
C LYS A 86 3.39 8.50 -5.08
N MET A 87 2.06 8.30 -5.16
CA MET A 87 1.11 9.40 -5.30
C MET A 87 1.20 10.39 -4.13
N ILE A 88 1.35 9.88 -2.90
CA ILE A 88 1.50 10.71 -1.70
C ILE A 88 2.81 11.51 -1.75
N LEU A 89 3.93 10.86 -2.05
CA LEU A 89 5.25 11.51 -2.12
C LEU A 89 5.29 12.61 -3.20
N ASP A 90 4.69 12.35 -4.37
CA ASP A 90 4.60 13.31 -5.48
C ASP A 90 3.84 14.59 -5.05
N HIS A 91 2.76 14.45 -4.26
CA HIS A 91 2.00 15.60 -3.75
C HIS A 91 2.71 16.32 -2.59
N LEU A 92 3.36 15.57 -1.71
CA LEU A 92 4.05 16.13 -0.54
C LEU A 92 5.29 16.93 -0.93
N GLY A 93 6.04 16.48 -1.93
CA GLY A 93 7.35 17.04 -2.25
C GLY A 93 8.28 16.90 -1.05
N SER A 94 8.68 18.00 -0.42
CA SER A 94 9.53 17.99 0.77
C SER A 94 8.78 18.12 2.10
N ALA A 95 7.45 18.26 2.10
CA ALA A 95 6.62 18.60 3.28
C ALA A 95 6.29 17.39 4.18
N PHE A 96 7.31 16.73 4.70
CA PHE A 96 7.24 15.71 5.74
C PHE A 96 8.60 15.64 6.47
N LYS A 97 8.76 14.75 7.44
CA LYS A 97 10.07 14.48 8.07
C LYS A 97 10.59 13.11 7.66
N SER A 98 9.83 12.05 7.95
CA SER A 98 10.13 10.68 7.56
C SER A 98 8.91 9.97 6.98
N TYR A 99 9.16 8.97 6.15
CA TYR A 99 8.15 8.08 5.58
C TYR A 99 8.59 6.63 5.78
N THR A 100 7.93 5.91 6.68
CA THR A 100 8.19 4.50 6.92
C THR A 100 7.30 3.64 6.03
N TYR A 101 7.90 3.03 5.03
CA TYR A 101 7.29 2.04 4.16
C TYR A 101 7.27 0.68 4.86
N THR A 102 6.11 0.05 4.95
CA THR A 102 5.99 -1.28 5.55
C THR A 102 5.15 -2.22 4.70
N ASP A 103 5.60 -3.47 4.62
CA ASP A 103 4.89 -4.59 4.01
C ASP A 103 5.42 -5.90 4.62
N THR A 104 4.61 -6.96 4.65
CA THR A 104 5.07 -8.28 5.10
C THR A 104 5.86 -9.00 4.00
N SER A 105 5.67 -8.62 2.74
CA SER A 105 6.39 -9.14 1.58
C SER A 105 7.73 -8.44 1.38
N LYS A 106 8.80 -9.23 1.44
CA LYS A 106 10.16 -8.76 1.11
C LYS A 106 10.26 -8.30 -0.35
N ALA A 107 9.59 -8.99 -1.27
CA ALA A 107 9.66 -8.66 -2.70
C ALA A 107 9.15 -7.24 -3.00
N PHE A 108 8.09 -6.83 -2.32
CA PHE A 108 7.58 -5.45 -2.40
C PHE A 108 8.56 -4.44 -1.81
N SER A 109 9.15 -4.75 -0.65
CA SER A 109 10.15 -3.88 -0.03
C SER A 109 11.41 -3.68 -0.88
N ASP A 110 11.85 -4.71 -1.60
CA ASP A 110 13.02 -4.63 -2.49
C ASP A 110 12.71 -3.74 -3.72
N LYS A 111 11.55 -3.96 -4.39
CA LYS A 111 11.11 -3.10 -5.51
C LYS A 111 10.92 -1.64 -5.08
N ALA A 112 10.34 -1.40 -3.90
CA ALA A 112 10.07 -0.06 -3.41
C ALA A 112 11.36 0.71 -3.08
N GLN A 113 12.41 0.04 -2.58
CA GLN A 113 13.72 0.66 -2.35
C GLN A 113 14.35 1.21 -3.64
N GLU A 114 14.21 0.48 -4.75
CA GLU A 114 14.65 0.94 -6.06
C GLU A 114 13.80 2.13 -6.54
N MET A 115 12.47 1.97 -6.50
CA MET A 115 11.49 2.97 -6.95
C MET A 115 11.65 4.32 -6.23
N PHE A 116 11.92 4.28 -4.92
CA PHE A 116 12.02 5.47 -4.08
C PHE A 116 13.45 5.84 -3.70
N SER A 117 14.43 5.41 -4.49
CA SER A 117 15.86 5.71 -4.28
C SER A 117 16.16 7.20 -4.10
N ALA A 118 15.38 8.09 -4.74
CA ALA A 118 15.47 9.55 -4.59
C ALA A 118 15.10 10.06 -3.17
N TYR A 119 14.39 9.26 -2.37
CA TYR A 119 13.93 9.60 -1.02
C TYR A 119 14.71 8.86 0.08
N THR A 120 15.83 8.20 -0.24
CA THR A 120 16.62 7.35 0.69
C THR A 120 17.03 8.02 2.01
N ASN A 121 17.19 9.34 2.03
CA ASN A 121 17.52 10.09 3.26
C ASN A 121 16.32 10.27 4.22
N ARG A 122 15.10 9.99 3.76
CA ARG A 122 13.86 10.26 4.49
C ARG A 122 12.88 9.09 4.49
N MET A 123 13.13 8.07 3.67
CA MET A 123 12.38 6.82 3.68
C MET A 123 13.05 5.74 4.51
N ILE A 124 12.24 5.03 5.28
CA ILE A 124 12.63 3.89 6.08
C ILE A 124 11.85 2.70 5.56
N PHE A 125 12.53 1.62 5.18
CA PHE A 125 11.90 0.37 4.78
C PHE A 125 11.99 -0.60 5.94
N LYS A 126 10.84 -1.01 6.47
CA LYS A 126 10.80 -1.91 7.62
C LYS A 126 9.57 -2.80 7.54
N PRO A 127 9.69 -4.13 7.70
CA PRO A 127 8.52 -5.01 7.66
C PRO A 127 7.59 -4.71 8.84
N PHE A 128 6.28 -4.80 8.61
CA PHE A 128 5.27 -4.70 9.66
C PHE A 128 4.17 -5.71 9.40
N ASP A 129 3.92 -6.54 10.40
CA ASP A 129 2.81 -7.46 10.47
C ASP A 129 1.75 -6.89 11.41
N MET A 130 0.61 -6.46 10.87
CA MET A 130 -0.46 -5.82 11.63
C MET A 130 -1.18 -6.80 12.58
N GLU A 131 -0.94 -8.12 12.45
CA GLU A 131 -1.49 -9.13 13.35
C GLU A 131 -0.65 -9.30 14.63
N LYS A 132 0.48 -8.58 14.73
CA LYS A 132 1.39 -8.64 15.87
C LYS A 132 1.55 -7.27 16.51
N GLU A 133 1.86 -7.27 17.81
CA GLU A 133 2.14 -6.05 18.57
C GLU A 133 3.29 -5.26 17.93
N ALA A 134 3.11 -3.94 17.77
CA ALA A 134 4.08 -3.08 17.09
C ALA A 134 5.43 -3.00 17.83
N ASN A 135 5.38 -2.90 19.16
CA ASN A 135 6.57 -2.84 20.01
C ASN A 135 7.45 -4.11 19.89
N SER A 136 6.84 -5.29 19.78
CA SER A 136 7.54 -6.57 19.60
C SER A 136 8.30 -6.67 18.27
N GLN A 137 7.89 -5.85 17.29
CA GLN A 137 8.52 -5.72 15.96
C GLN A 137 9.51 -4.55 15.91
N GLY A 138 9.84 -3.95 17.07
CA GLY A 138 10.79 -2.84 17.21
C GLY A 138 10.26 -1.49 16.71
N TYR A 139 8.93 -1.32 16.65
CA TYR A 139 8.34 0.00 16.40
C TYR A 139 8.12 0.71 17.72
N GLU A 140 8.48 1.99 17.76
CA GLU A 140 8.25 2.84 18.93
C GLU A 140 6.80 3.33 18.93
N GLU A 141 6.08 3.09 20.01
CA GLU A 141 4.72 3.59 20.18
C GLU A 141 4.68 5.12 20.11
N HIS A 142 3.60 5.66 19.55
CA HIS A 142 3.38 7.10 19.46
C HIS A 142 4.43 7.92 18.67
N SER A 143 5.16 7.29 17.74
CA SER A 143 6.22 7.91 16.93
C SER A 143 5.75 8.47 15.58
N TYR A 144 4.58 8.05 15.08
CA TYR A 144 3.98 8.53 13.83
C TYR A 144 2.83 9.53 14.05
N ASP A 145 2.75 10.51 13.15
CA ASP A 145 1.69 11.52 13.11
C ASP A 145 0.54 11.11 12.18
N VAL A 146 0.86 10.38 11.11
CA VAL A 146 -0.08 9.90 10.08
C VAL A 146 0.15 8.41 9.81
N VAL A 147 -0.94 7.64 9.81
CA VAL A 147 -0.97 6.23 9.39
C VAL A 147 -1.76 6.12 8.09
N VAL A 148 -1.13 5.53 7.07
CA VAL A 148 -1.74 5.18 5.79
C VAL A 148 -1.95 3.66 5.77
N ALA A 149 -3.17 3.22 5.46
CA ALA A 149 -3.51 1.80 5.38
C ALA A 149 -4.57 1.57 4.28
N LEU A 150 -4.20 1.78 3.02
CA LEU A 150 -5.12 1.64 1.88
C LEU A 150 -5.14 0.21 1.35
N ASN A 151 -6.34 -0.40 1.27
CA ASN A 151 -6.56 -1.76 0.75
C ASN A 151 -5.76 -2.87 1.47
N VAL A 152 -5.54 -2.74 2.78
CA VAL A 152 -4.77 -3.73 3.56
C VAL A 152 -5.51 -4.28 4.77
N ILE A 153 -6.30 -3.45 5.48
CA ILE A 153 -6.89 -3.85 6.77
C ILE A 153 -7.88 -5.00 6.63
N HIS A 154 -8.57 -5.10 5.48
CA HIS A 154 -9.50 -6.20 5.21
C HIS A 154 -8.83 -7.59 5.14
N ALA A 155 -7.50 -7.63 4.97
CA ALA A 155 -6.74 -8.87 4.90
C ALA A 155 -6.34 -9.42 6.29
N ALA A 156 -6.55 -8.64 7.35
CA ALA A 156 -6.31 -9.11 8.72
C ALA A 156 -7.28 -10.22 9.11
N LYS A 157 -6.81 -11.22 9.87
CA LYS A 157 -7.67 -12.26 10.46
C LYS A 157 -8.81 -11.70 11.31
N ASP A 158 -8.51 -10.67 12.09
CA ASP A 158 -9.49 -9.94 12.89
C ASP A 158 -9.30 -8.44 12.65
N VAL A 159 -10.28 -7.84 11.97
CA VAL A 159 -10.28 -6.39 11.66
C VAL A 159 -10.42 -5.55 12.93
N GLY A 160 -11.15 -6.04 13.94
CA GLY A 160 -11.31 -5.34 15.21
C GLY A 160 -9.98 -5.22 15.94
N ASP A 161 -9.23 -6.32 16.00
CA ASP A 161 -7.90 -6.34 16.60
C ASP A 161 -6.89 -5.58 15.75
N ALA A 162 -6.95 -5.64 14.41
CA ALA A 162 -6.09 -4.82 13.55
C ALA A 162 -6.31 -3.30 13.73
N LEU A 163 -7.55 -2.87 14.00
CA LEU A 163 -7.87 -1.47 14.29
C LEU A 163 -7.53 -1.04 15.72
N ARG A 164 -7.53 -2.00 16.67
CA ARG A 164 -7.14 -1.77 18.07
C ARG A 164 -5.65 -1.87 18.29
N ASN A 165 -4.95 -2.64 17.45
CA ASN A 165 -3.50 -2.74 17.49
C ASN A 165 -3.01 -1.30 17.48
N PRO A 166 -2.33 -0.86 18.54
CA PRO A 166 -1.81 0.49 18.59
C PRO A 166 -0.77 0.54 17.48
N PHE A 167 -1.22 0.97 16.29
CA PHE A 167 -0.32 1.50 15.28
C PHE A 167 0.62 2.43 16.05
N PRO A 168 1.93 2.43 15.78
CA PRO A 168 2.95 3.15 16.54
C PRO A 168 2.79 4.69 16.46
N ALA A 169 1.62 5.22 16.76
CA ALA A 169 1.15 6.51 16.35
C ALA A 169 0.49 7.20 17.52
N LYS A 170 0.73 8.51 17.58
CA LYS A 170 -0.06 9.45 18.38
C LYS A 170 -1.34 9.84 17.61
N ALA A 171 -1.74 9.00 16.63
CA ALA A 171 -2.38 9.41 15.39
C ALA A 171 -3.64 10.23 15.64
N ARG A 172 -3.66 11.43 15.07
CA ARG A 172 -4.88 12.23 14.95
C ARG A 172 -5.76 11.79 13.77
N TRP A 173 -5.23 10.98 12.84
CA TRP A 173 -5.91 10.61 11.59
C TRP A 173 -5.48 9.20 11.13
N VAL A 174 -6.46 8.33 10.86
CA VAL A 174 -6.29 7.04 10.17
C VAL A 174 -7.02 7.12 8.84
N LEU A 175 -6.32 6.87 7.73
CA LEU A 175 -6.93 6.79 6.41
C LEU A 175 -6.96 5.35 5.95
N GLY A 176 -8.14 4.74 6.05
CA GLY A 176 -8.48 3.48 5.42
C GLY A 176 -9.62 3.70 4.43
N ALA A 177 -9.41 3.33 3.18
CA ALA A 177 -10.52 2.99 2.29
C ALA A 177 -10.67 1.45 2.34
N PRO A 178 -11.91 0.93 2.38
CA PRO A 178 -12.17 -0.52 2.38
C PRO A 178 -11.60 -1.20 1.14
#